data_AF-G4ZUN2-F1
#
_entry.id   AF-G4ZUN2-F1
#
_cell.length_a   1.000
_cell.length_b   1.000
_cell.length_c   1.000
_cell.angle_alpha   90.00
_cell.angle_beta   90.00
_cell.angle_gamma   90.00
#
_symmetry.space_group_name_H-M   'P 1'
#
loop_
_entity.id
_entity.type
_entity.pdbx_description
1 polymer ?
#
loop_
_entity_poly.entity_id
_entity_poly.type
_entity_poly.pdbx_seq_one_letter_code
_entity_poly.pdbx_strand_id
1 'polypeptide(L)'
;MSKWSKKNRAPAGYEYIQPVMDALESELRERMNEPHEGKRQCEALWPVHQINWQRSRYVYDLFYKYKRISRDVYDYCVRRKLVDANLIAKWKKPGYERLCSTFAINTKNYNYGTVSICRVPRQQLSEGQVVQEKHSGCRGCASGPGGYHNIFGNKYGQYLARIQIAREEAAKKKKQKEQGAEEAQAQEEEYESDAEDKKRKRDEPAKESDSSSSSDEDEETKESEAPSKKKQKADD
;
A
#
# COMPACT_ATOMS: atom_id res chain seq x y z
N MET A 1 -12.61 5.84 33.61
CA MET A 1 -11.40 5.24 32.99
C MET A 1 -10.23 6.22 33.09
N SER A 2 -9.03 5.76 33.44
CA SER A 2 -7.86 6.65 33.67
C SER A 2 -7.26 7.23 32.38
N LYS A 3 -6.67 8.43 32.50
CA LYS A 3 -5.91 9.12 31.43
C LYS A 3 -4.60 8.40 31.05
N TRP A 4 -4.23 7.34 31.79
CA TRP A 4 -3.12 6.43 31.50
C TRP A 4 -3.57 5.28 30.58
N SER A 5 -4.65 4.57 30.94
CA SER A 5 -5.19 3.44 30.14
C SER A 5 -5.49 3.83 28.70
N LYS A 6 -6.09 5.02 28.48
CA LYS A 6 -6.37 5.54 27.12
C LYS A 6 -5.12 5.78 26.25
N LYS A 7 -3.91 5.91 26.83
CA LYS A 7 -2.65 6.12 26.09
C LYS A 7 -2.00 4.81 25.59
N ASN A 8 -2.32 3.68 26.21
CA ASN A 8 -1.72 2.39 25.90
C ASN A 8 -2.47 1.65 24.77
N ARG A 9 -3.79 1.86 24.65
CA ARG A 9 -4.60 1.33 23.55
C ARG A 9 -4.02 1.79 22.20
N ALA A 10 -3.99 0.88 21.24
CA ALA A 10 -3.57 1.20 19.88
C ALA A 10 -4.57 2.19 19.24
N PRO A 11 -4.11 3.18 18.47
CA PRO A 11 -4.99 4.06 17.69
C PRO A 11 -5.56 3.33 16.47
N ALA A 12 -6.69 3.83 15.96
CA ALA A 12 -7.31 3.32 14.74
C ALA A 12 -6.31 3.29 13.56
N GLY A 13 -6.27 2.16 12.85
CA GLY A 13 -5.32 1.92 11.75
C GLY A 13 -3.95 1.38 12.18
N TYR A 14 -3.67 1.16 13.47
CA TYR A 14 -2.44 0.46 13.89
C TYR A 14 -2.36 -0.98 13.37
N GLU A 15 -3.51 -1.66 13.28
CA GLU A 15 -3.67 -3.04 12.78
C GLU A 15 -3.03 -3.27 11.41
N TYR A 16 -3.01 -2.24 10.54
CA TYR A 16 -2.38 -2.30 9.21
C TYR A 16 -0.85 -2.45 9.25
N ILE A 17 -0.19 -1.90 10.28
CA ILE A 17 1.27 -2.03 10.48
C ILE A 17 1.63 -3.14 11.47
N GLN A 18 0.70 -3.50 12.35
CA GLN A 18 0.91 -4.45 13.45
C GLN A 18 1.59 -5.76 13.02
N PRO A 19 1.12 -6.54 12.01
CA PRO A 19 1.73 -7.83 11.70
C PRO A 19 3.20 -7.73 11.25
N VAL A 20 3.60 -6.60 10.65
CA VAL A 20 5.00 -6.35 10.27
C VAL A 20 5.83 -5.90 11.48
N MET A 21 5.25 -5.09 12.38
CA MET A 21 5.91 -4.65 13.61
C MET A 21 6.14 -5.81 14.58
N ASP A 22 5.12 -6.65 14.78
CA ASP A 22 5.15 -7.80 15.71
C ASP A 22 6.12 -8.89 15.20
N ALA A 23 6.17 -9.13 13.88
CA ALA A 23 7.15 -10.03 13.27
C ALA A 23 8.61 -9.53 13.43
N LEU A 24 8.85 -8.21 13.28
CA LEU A 24 10.16 -7.61 13.55
C LEU A 24 10.52 -7.61 15.05
N GLU A 25 9.54 -7.62 15.95
CA GLU A 25 9.77 -7.73 17.40
C GLU A 25 10.07 -9.19 17.82
N SER A 26 9.46 -10.19 17.17
CA SER A 26 9.84 -11.61 17.33
C SER A 26 11.29 -11.84 16.87
N GLU A 27 11.63 -11.44 15.63
CA GLU A 27 13.00 -11.65 15.15
C GLU A 27 14.03 -10.84 15.96
N LEU A 28 13.67 -9.67 16.49
CA LEU A 28 14.55 -8.94 17.42
C LEU A 28 14.84 -9.78 18.68
N ARG A 29 13.82 -10.41 19.27
CA ARG A 29 13.96 -11.26 20.45
C ARG A 29 14.75 -12.54 20.16
N GLU A 30 14.52 -13.16 19.00
CA GLU A 30 15.29 -14.32 18.52
C GLU A 30 16.77 -13.96 18.35
N ARG A 31 17.09 -12.84 17.69
CA ARG A 31 18.48 -12.39 17.48
C ARG A 31 19.19 -11.94 18.75
N MET A 32 18.45 -11.48 19.77
CA MET A 32 19.02 -11.16 21.09
C MET A 32 19.31 -12.41 21.93
N ASN A 33 18.66 -13.53 21.63
CA ASN A 33 18.89 -14.83 22.28
C ASN A 33 19.86 -15.74 21.51
N GLU A 34 20.25 -15.36 20.28
CA GLU A 34 21.13 -16.17 19.42
C GLU A 34 22.56 -16.20 19.99
N PRO A 35 23.19 -17.40 20.15
CA PRO A 35 24.55 -17.49 20.70
C PRO A 35 25.56 -16.72 19.85
N HIS A 36 26.47 -16.03 20.56
CA HIS A 36 27.51 -15.17 19.99
C HIS A 36 28.84 -15.91 19.71
N GLU A 37 28.84 -17.25 19.73
CA GLU A 37 30.00 -18.07 19.41
C GLU A 37 30.48 -17.83 17.97
N GLY A 38 31.81 -17.79 17.77
CA GLY A 38 32.46 -17.53 16.48
C GLY A 38 32.33 -16.10 15.93
N LYS A 39 31.49 -15.24 16.51
CA LYS A 39 31.23 -13.86 16.06
C LYS A 39 32.06 -12.85 16.88
N ARG A 40 32.47 -11.73 16.29
CA ARG A 40 33.05 -10.62 17.07
C ARG A 40 31.94 -9.97 17.89
N GLN A 41 32.27 -9.49 19.09
CA GLN A 41 31.30 -8.86 20.02
C GLN A 41 30.42 -7.77 19.38
N CYS A 42 30.99 -6.98 18.46
CA CYS A 42 30.20 -5.97 17.74
C CYS A 42 29.26 -6.56 16.68
N GLU A 43 29.60 -7.69 16.06
CA GLU A 43 28.80 -8.36 15.02
C GLU A 43 27.55 -9.03 15.60
N ALA A 44 27.64 -9.54 16.84
CA ALA A 44 26.47 -10.05 17.57
C ALA A 44 25.35 -9.00 17.71
N LEU A 45 25.71 -7.72 17.80
CA LEU A 45 24.75 -6.61 17.89
C LEU A 45 24.29 -6.07 16.53
N TRP A 46 24.91 -6.46 15.40
CA TRP A 46 24.50 -5.96 14.08
C TRP A 46 23.04 -6.26 13.73
N PRO A 47 22.48 -7.48 13.95
CA PRO A 47 21.07 -7.74 13.67
C PRO A 47 20.13 -6.83 14.48
N VAL A 48 20.44 -6.61 15.76
CA VAL A 48 19.66 -5.73 16.67
C VAL A 48 19.55 -4.31 16.10
N HIS A 49 20.67 -3.73 15.66
CA HIS A 49 20.67 -2.39 15.07
C HIS A 49 20.03 -2.34 13.68
N GLN A 50 20.18 -3.40 12.88
CA GLN A 50 19.60 -3.50 11.53
C GLN A 50 18.07 -3.68 11.57
N ILE A 51 17.55 -4.47 12.50
CA ILE A 51 16.10 -4.62 12.73
C ILE A 51 15.51 -3.30 13.25
N ASN A 52 16.17 -2.62 14.19
CA ASN A 52 15.70 -1.32 14.67
C ASN A 52 15.71 -0.25 13.56
N TRP A 53 16.70 -0.27 12.65
CA TRP A 53 16.70 0.55 11.44
C TRP A 53 15.49 0.22 10.56
N GLN A 54 15.26 -1.06 10.24
CA GLN A 54 14.19 -1.49 9.34
C GLN A 54 12.80 -1.16 9.89
N ARG A 55 12.58 -1.42 11.18
CA ARG A 55 11.35 -1.08 11.93
C ARG A 55 11.07 0.42 11.89
N SER A 56 12.09 1.24 12.15
CA SER A 56 11.99 2.70 12.04
C SER A 56 11.74 3.17 10.60
N ARG A 57 12.38 2.53 9.62
CA ARG A 57 12.29 2.87 8.20
C ARG A 57 10.92 2.56 7.61
N TYR A 58 10.36 1.42 7.97
CA TYR A 58 9.02 0.99 7.56
C TYR A 58 7.96 2.04 7.94
N VAL A 59 7.91 2.44 9.22
CA VAL A 59 6.99 3.48 9.71
C VAL A 59 7.28 4.86 9.09
N TYR A 60 8.56 5.21 8.88
CA TYR A 60 8.94 6.47 8.22
C TYR A 60 8.41 6.56 6.78
N ASP A 61 8.66 5.53 5.97
CA ASP A 61 8.22 5.53 4.57
C ASP A 61 6.70 5.46 4.47
N LEU A 62 6.01 4.69 5.33
CA LEU A 62 4.54 4.65 5.35
C LEU A 62 3.89 5.99 5.70
N PHE A 63 4.49 6.79 6.60
CA PHE A 63 3.95 8.11 6.98
C PHE A 63 4.36 9.20 5.99
N TYR A 64 5.66 9.42 5.78
CA TYR A 64 6.16 10.58 5.02
C TYR A 64 6.10 10.39 3.50
N LYS A 65 6.36 9.18 3.00
CA LYS A 65 6.44 8.92 1.55
C LYS A 65 5.11 8.44 0.97
N TYR A 66 4.48 7.46 1.62
CA TYR A 66 3.28 6.79 1.10
C TYR A 66 1.96 7.23 1.73
N LYS A 67 2.01 7.99 2.84
CA LYS A 67 0.84 8.56 3.55
C LYS A 67 -0.26 7.52 3.87
N ARG A 68 0.14 6.26 4.15
CA ARG A 68 -0.78 5.13 4.44
C ARG A 68 -1.23 5.06 5.89
N ILE A 69 -0.51 5.70 6.82
CA ILE A 69 -0.83 5.70 8.25
C ILE A 69 -1.15 7.11 8.77
N SER A 70 -2.03 7.20 9.76
CA SER A 70 -2.41 8.46 10.39
C SER A 70 -1.28 9.04 11.27
N ARG A 71 -1.37 10.33 11.59
CA ARG A 71 -0.47 10.96 12.57
C ARG A 71 -0.54 10.28 13.93
N ASP A 72 -1.72 9.86 14.37
CA ASP A 72 -1.89 9.22 15.68
C ASP A 72 -1.17 7.86 15.77
N VAL A 73 -1.19 7.07 14.69
CA VAL A 73 -0.40 5.83 14.57
C VAL A 73 1.10 6.13 14.65
N TYR A 74 1.58 7.10 13.87
CA TYR A 74 2.99 7.51 13.88
C TYR A 74 3.45 8.01 15.27
N ASP A 75 2.68 8.90 15.89
CA ASP A 75 3.00 9.47 17.20
C ASP A 75 2.84 8.42 18.33
N TYR A 76 1.99 7.40 18.17
CA TYR A 76 1.92 6.23 19.06
C TYR A 76 3.19 5.38 18.96
N CYS A 77 3.66 5.06 17.74
CA CYS A 77 4.91 4.31 17.53
C CYS A 77 6.11 5.03 18.15
N VAL A 78 6.22 6.36 17.97
CA VAL A 78 7.26 7.19 18.60
C VAL A 78 7.13 7.16 20.13
N ARG A 79 5.93 7.40 20.68
CA ARG A 79 5.67 7.47 22.13
C ARG A 79 5.93 6.15 22.85
N ARG A 80 5.64 5.01 22.22
CA ARG A 80 5.95 3.66 22.74
C ARG A 80 7.39 3.21 22.47
N LYS A 81 8.25 4.05 21.85
CA LYS A 81 9.63 3.70 21.46
C LYS A 81 9.72 2.49 20.52
N LEU A 82 8.68 2.27 19.70
CA LEU A 82 8.68 1.26 18.64
C LEU A 82 9.55 1.67 17.44
N VAL A 83 10.01 2.93 17.39
CA VAL A 83 10.87 3.49 16.35
C VAL A 83 11.88 4.49 16.93
N ASP A 84 13.04 4.64 16.32
CA ASP A 84 14.04 5.66 16.70
C ASP A 84 13.65 7.03 16.13
N ALA A 85 13.08 7.87 16.98
CA ALA A 85 12.70 9.24 16.65
C ALA A 85 13.89 10.14 16.29
N ASN A 86 15.08 9.90 16.86
CA ASN A 86 16.28 10.68 16.58
C ASN A 86 16.83 10.34 15.19
N LEU A 87 16.85 9.06 14.82
CA LEU A 87 17.23 8.59 13.49
C LEU A 87 16.24 9.11 12.42
N ILE A 88 14.93 9.02 12.69
CA ILE A 88 13.88 9.60 11.83
C ILE A 88 14.06 11.11 11.65
N ALA A 89 14.41 11.85 12.72
CA ALA A 89 14.68 13.28 12.64
C ALA A 89 15.93 13.63 11.79
N LYS A 90 16.87 12.70 11.61
CA LYS A 90 18.00 12.85 10.69
C LYS A 90 17.60 12.55 9.24
N TRP A 91 16.79 11.52 8.97
CA TRP A 91 16.34 11.17 7.61
C TRP A 91 15.57 12.28 6.89
N LYS A 92 14.96 13.21 7.64
CA LYS A 92 14.32 14.42 7.10
C LYS A 92 15.30 15.48 6.57
N LYS A 93 16.60 15.36 6.87
CA LYS A 93 17.61 16.33 6.45
C LYS A 93 18.30 15.86 5.15
N PRO A 94 18.55 16.77 4.18
CA PRO A 94 19.22 16.40 2.93
C PRO A 94 20.60 15.79 3.22
N GLY A 95 21.00 14.81 2.42
CA GLY A 95 22.25 14.05 2.62
C GLY A 95 22.20 12.99 3.73
N TYR A 96 21.19 12.99 4.59
CA TYR A 96 21.01 12.03 5.68
C TYR A 96 19.87 11.02 5.46
N GLU A 97 19.10 11.15 4.38
CA GLU A 97 17.98 10.26 3.99
C GLU A 97 18.23 8.76 4.12
N ARG A 98 19.48 8.31 3.91
CA ARG A 98 19.90 6.90 3.92
C ARG A 98 20.62 6.44 5.20
N LEU A 99 20.78 7.31 6.20
CA LEU A 99 21.60 7.09 7.40
C LEU A 99 21.30 5.76 8.12
N CYS A 100 22.34 4.98 8.47
CA CYS A 100 22.19 3.70 9.18
C CYS A 100 21.98 3.83 10.69
N SER A 101 22.60 4.82 11.34
CA SER A 101 22.49 5.03 12.79
C SER A 101 22.84 6.47 13.16
N THR A 102 22.33 6.93 14.30
CA THR A 102 22.79 8.17 14.94
C THR A 102 24.23 8.05 15.43
N PHE A 103 24.70 6.83 15.72
CA PHE A 103 26.07 6.53 16.12
C PHE A 103 27.09 6.92 15.03
N ALA A 104 26.80 6.62 13.76
CA ALA A 104 27.70 6.83 12.63
C ALA A 104 28.00 8.32 12.29
N ILE A 105 27.27 9.26 12.91
CA ILE A 105 27.41 10.71 12.69
C ILE A 105 27.77 11.49 13.96
N ASN A 106 27.92 10.83 15.11
CA ASN A 106 28.36 11.47 16.34
C ASN A 106 29.89 11.44 16.41
N THR A 107 30.52 12.59 16.25
CA THR A 107 31.98 12.73 16.27
C THR A 107 32.62 12.26 17.56
N LYS A 108 31.91 12.35 18.69
CA LYS A 108 32.35 11.86 20.01
C LYS A 108 32.51 10.33 20.10
N ASN A 109 32.02 9.57 19.11
CA ASN A 109 32.11 8.11 19.09
C ASN A 109 33.38 7.59 18.41
N TYR A 110 34.20 8.46 17.81
CA TYR A 110 35.36 8.09 17.01
C TYR A 110 36.59 8.89 17.45
N ASN A 111 37.72 8.20 17.64
CA ASN A 111 38.93 8.74 18.31
C ASN A 111 39.43 10.08 17.75
N TYR A 112 39.27 10.31 16.45
CA TYR A 112 39.74 11.52 15.75
C TYR A 112 38.67 12.59 15.57
N GLY A 113 37.53 12.50 16.24
CA GLY A 113 36.42 13.46 16.10
C GLY A 113 35.73 13.43 14.73
N THR A 114 35.93 12.36 13.95
CA THR A 114 35.40 12.19 12.58
C THR A 114 34.03 11.51 12.57
N VAL A 115 33.38 11.46 11.40
CA VAL A 115 32.22 10.61 11.16
C VAL A 115 32.65 9.21 10.70
N SER A 116 31.74 8.24 10.75
CA SER A 116 32.02 6.88 10.30
C SER A 116 32.36 6.80 8.81
N ILE A 117 33.27 5.90 8.44
CA ILE A 117 33.62 5.59 7.03
C ILE A 117 32.40 5.23 6.17
N CYS A 118 31.32 4.65 6.75
CA CYS A 118 30.10 4.37 6.00
C CYS A 118 29.31 5.63 5.58
N ARG A 119 29.70 6.83 6.01
CA ARG A 119 29.16 8.12 5.54
C ARG A 119 29.91 8.69 4.34
N VAL A 120 31.08 8.16 3.99
CA VAL A 120 31.85 8.57 2.80
C VAL A 120 31.12 8.12 1.53
N PRO A 121 30.88 9.00 0.54
CA PRO A 121 30.38 8.61 -0.78
C PRO A 121 31.29 7.59 -1.45
N ARG A 122 30.71 6.59 -2.14
CA ARG A 122 31.51 5.50 -2.73
C ARG A 122 32.53 5.97 -3.78
N GLN A 123 32.28 7.11 -4.43
CA GLN A 123 33.20 7.74 -5.39
C GLN A 123 34.45 8.37 -4.72
N GLN A 124 34.52 8.41 -3.40
CA GLN A 124 35.66 8.90 -2.61
C GLN A 124 36.38 7.78 -1.83
N LEU A 125 35.94 6.53 -1.99
CA LEU A 125 36.60 5.34 -1.45
C LEU A 125 37.53 4.75 -2.52
N SER A 126 38.58 4.03 -2.11
CA SER A 126 39.43 3.34 -3.07
C SER A 126 38.72 2.15 -3.73
N GLU A 127 39.13 1.81 -4.94
CA GLU A 127 38.55 0.70 -5.69
C GLU A 127 38.73 -0.62 -4.94
N GLY A 128 37.69 -1.45 -4.93
CA GLY A 128 37.66 -2.71 -4.16
C GLY A 128 37.49 -2.56 -2.64
N GLN A 129 37.51 -1.36 -2.05
CA GLN A 129 37.45 -1.18 -0.60
C GLN A 129 36.12 -1.65 0.01
N VAL A 130 36.13 -2.77 0.74
CA VAL A 130 34.96 -3.30 1.44
C VAL A 130 34.74 -2.55 2.75
N VAL A 131 33.84 -1.56 2.72
CA VAL A 131 33.39 -0.86 3.93
C VAL A 131 32.39 -1.71 4.71
N GLN A 132 32.61 -1.82 6.03
CA GLN A 132 31.65 -2.32 7.01
C GLN A 132 31.79 -1.51 8.31
N GLU A 133 30.68 -0.93 8.79
CA GLU A 133 30.67 -0.10 10.00
C GLU A 133 30.62 -0.95 11.29
N LYS A 134 31.53 -0.68 12.24
CA LYS A 134 31.74 -1.50 13.45
C LYS A 134 30.47 -1.74 14.27
N HIS A 135 29.58 -0.77 14.41
CA HIS A 135 28.41 -0.83 15.30
C HIS A 135 27.14 -1.39 14.61
N SER A 136 27.01 -1.25 13.29
CA SER A 136 25.77 -1.58 12.55
C SER A 136 25.94 -2.49 11.33
N GLY A 137 27.16 -2.89 10.98
CA GLY A 137 27.45 -3.65 9.77
C GLY A 137 27.15 -2.89 8.46
N CYS A 138 26.99 -1.56 8.53
CA CYS A 138 26.62 -0.76 7.36
C CYS A 138 27.74 -0.68 6.33
N ARG A 139 27.41 -0.97 5.07
CA ARG A 139 28.34 -0.94 3.92
C ARG A 139 28.46 0.44 3.27
N GLY A 140 27.49 1.32 3.51
CA GLY A 140 27.49 2.70 3.02
C GLY A 140 26.10 3.32 3.12
N CYS A 141 25.98 4.36 3.94
CA CYS A 141 24.76 5.12 4.20
C CYS A 141 24.88 6.60 3.79
N ALA A 142 25.88 6.94 2.96
CA ALA A 142 25.89 8.18 2.19
C ALA A 142 24.62 8.28 1.31
N SER A 143 24.02 9.47 1.24
CA SER A 143 22.85 9.71 0.37
C SER A 143 23.33 10.38 -0.92
N GLY A 144 23.08 9.76 -2.06
CA GLY A 144 23.56 10.21 -3.37
C GLY A 144 23.56 9.07 -4.41
N PRO A 145 23.83 9.36 -5.70
CA PRO A 145 23.66 8.41 -6.80
C PRO A 145 24.61 7.20 -6.75
N GLY A 146 25.77 7.31 -6.09
CA GLY A 146 26.72 6.20 -5.91
C GLY A 146 26.51 5.35 -4.65
N GLY A 147 25.46 5.61 -3.86
CA GLY A 147 25.21 4.90 -2.59
C GLY A 147 24.55 3.53 -2.77
N TYR A 148 24.98 2.52 -2.00
CA TYR A 148 24.40 1.17 -2.03
C TYR A 148 22.87 1.19 -1.93
N HIS A 149 22.17 0.51 -2.84
CA HIS A 149 20.70 0.49 -2.83
C HIS A 149 20.13 -0.19 -1.56
N ASN A 150 20.91 -1.09 -0.96
CA ASN A 150 20.66 -1.73 0.33
C ASN A 150 21.88 -1.49 1.24
N ILE A 151 21.72 -0.71 2.31
CA ILE A 151 22.86 -0.18 3.09
C ILE A 151 23.54 -1.21 4.00
N PHE A 152 22.97 -2.40 4.18
CA PHE A 152 23.52 -3.51 4.96
C PHE A 152 23.94 -4.71 4.08
N GLY A 153 23.36 -4.82 2.87
CA GLY A 153 23.58 -5.94 1.95
C GLY A 153 22.83 -7.22 2.31
N ASN A 154 21.80 -7.14 3.17
CA ASN A 154 21.01 -8.27 3.65
C ASN A 154 19.50 -7.94 3.72
N LYS A 155 18.65 -8.82 4.25
CA LYS A 155 17.19 -8.60 4.28
C LYS A 155 16.75 -7.34 5.04
N TYR A 156 17.50 -6.88 6.04
CA TYR A 156 17.09 -5.75 6.89
C TYR A 156 17.23 -4.40 6.19
N GLY A 157 18.13 -4.28 5.21
CA GLY A 157 18.27 -3.07 4.39
C GLY A 157 17.26 -2.96 3.25
N GLN A 158 16.22 -3.81 3.22
CA GLN A 158 15.12 -3.73 2.26
C GLN A 158 14.01 -2.78 2.74
N TYR A 159 13.50 -1.96 1.82
CA TYR A 159 12.40 -1.02 2.05
C TYR A 159 11.04 -1.75 2.11
N LEU A 160 10.70 -2.33 3.26
CA LEU A 160 9.47 -3.13 3.46
C LEU A 160 8.19 -2.41 3.02
N ALA A 161 8.05 -1.12 3.32
CA ALA A 161 6.87 -0.32 2.95
C ALA A 161 6.62 -0.30 1.42
N ARG A 162 7.70 -0.25 0.62
CA ARG A 162 7.63 -0.33 -0.85
C ARG A 162 7.18 -1.71 -1.31
N ILE A 163 7.67 -2.78 -0.65
CA ILE A 163 7.35 -4.17 -0.99
C ILE A 163 5.88 -4.48 -0.67
N GLN A 164 5.40 -4.04 0.51
CA GLN A 164 4.00 -4.17 0.90
C GLN A 164 3.07 -3.46 -0.09
N ILE A 165 3.32 -2.18 -0.38
CA ILE A 165 2.44 -1.41 -1.27
C ILE A 165 2.46 -1.97 -2.71
N ALA A 166 3.60 -2.42 -3.22
CA ALA A 166 3.66 -3.08 -4.52
C ALA A 166 2.85 -4.40 -4.56
N ARG A 167 2.81 -5.16 -3.46
CA ARG A 167 1.95 -6.35 -3.33
C ARG A 167 0.46 -5.98 -3.27
N GLU A 168 0.09 -4.94 -2.52
CA GLU A 168 -1.29 -4.44 -2.44
C GLU A 168 -1.79 -3.91 -3.80
N GLU A 169 -0.94 -3.19 -4.54
CA GLU A 169 -1.26 -2.68 -5.88
C GLU A 169 -1.36 -3.80 -6.92
N ALA A 170 -0.49 -4.82 -6.84
CA ALA A 170 -0.60 -6.01 -7.68
C ALA A 170 -1.88 -6.81 -7.38
N ALA A 171 -2.23 -6.99 -6.10
CA ALA A 171 -3.46 -7.67 -5.69
C ALA A 171 -4.72 -6.92 -6.16
N LYS A 172 -4.74 -5.58 -6.07
CA LYS A 172 -5.84 -4.76 -6.61
C LYS A 172 -5.95 -4.89 -8.12
N LYS A 173 -4.84 -4.84 -8.86
CA LYS A 173 -4.82 -5.07 -10.31
C LYS A 173 -5.25 -6.47 -10.72
N LYS A 174 -5.00 -7.49 -9.89
CA LYS A 174 -5.51 -8.85 -10.12
C LYS A 174 -7.04 -8.87 -9.97
N LYS A 175 -7.56 -8.36 -8.84
CA LYS A 175 -9.02 -8.26 -8.60
C LYS A 175 -9.75 -7.47 -9.68
N GLN A 176 -9.21 -6.33 -10.12
CA GLN A 176 -9.81 -5.54 -11.19
C GLN A 176 -9.83 -6.27 -12.55
N LYS A 177 -8.87 -7.17 -12.80
CA LYS A 177 -8.89 -8.03 -14.00
C LYS A 177 -9.82 -9.23 -13.87
N GLU A 178 -10.00 -9.74 -12.66
CA GLU A 178 -10.95 -10.82 -12.35
C GLU A 178 -12.38 -10.29 -12.50
N GLN A 179 -12.70 -9.20 -11.82
CA GLN A 179 -14.00 -8.51 -11.92
C GLN A 179 -14.29 -8.03 -13.35
N GLY A 180 -13.33 -7.43 -14.04
CA GLY A 180 -13.51 -7.01 -15.43
C GLY A 180 -13.56 -8.16 -16.45
N ALA A 181 -13.24 -9.39 -16.05
CA ALA A 181 -13.49 -10.59 -16.85
C ALA A 181 -14.86 -11.20 -16.53
N GLU A 182 -15.23 -11.27 -15.23
CA GLU A 182 -16.57 -11.67 -14.78
C GLU A 182 -17.67 -10.74 -15.36
N GLU A 183 -17.45 -9.42 -15.35
CA GLU A 183 -18.34 -8.41 -15.96
C GLU A 183 -18.42 -8.54 -17.49
N ALA A 184 -17.30 -8.88 -18.16
CA ALA A 184 -17.28 -9.09 -19.61
C ALA A 184 -18.01 -10.38 -20.00
N GLN A 185 -17.79 -11.48 -19.28
CA GLN A 185 -18.49 -12.74 -19.51
C GLN A 185 -20.00 -12.61 -19.22
N ALA A 186 -20.39 -11.89 -18.16
CA ALA A 186 -21.79 -11.61 -17.89
C ALA A 186 -22.45 -10.77 -19.00
N GLN A 187 -21.74 -9.79 -19.58
CA GLN A 187 -22.22 -9.03 -20.74
C GLN A 187 -22.28 -9.87 -22.03
N GLU A 188 -21.37 -10.83 -22.21
CA GLU A 188 -21.43 -11.78 -23.33
C GLU A 188 -22.64 -12.74 -23.18
N GLU A 189 -22.87 -13.31 -22.00
CA GLU A 189 -24.06 -14.14 -21.71
C GLU A 189 -25.37 -13.34 -21.84
N GLU A 190 -25.38 -12.07 -21.40
CA GLU A 190 -26.54 -11.18 -21.57
C GLU A 190 -26.82 -10.91 -23.06
N TYR A 191 -25.82 -10.55 -23.87
CA TYR A 191 -26.01 -10.30 -25.31
C TYR A 191 -26.47 -11.56 -26.06
N GLU A 192 -25.94 -12.76 -25.75
CA GLU A 192 -26.38 -13.99 -26.42
C GLU A 192 -27.82 -14.35 -26.05
N SER A 193 -28.21 -14.20 -24.78
CA SER A 193 -29.60 -14.44 -24.36
C SER A 193 -30.59 -13.45 -24.99
N ASP A 194 -30.21 -12.18 -25.07
CA ASP A 194 -31.00 -11.10 -25.66
C ASP A 194 -31.01 -11.15 -27.20
N ALA A 195 -30.07 -11.88 -27.82
CA ALA A 195 -30.10 -12.26 -29.24
C ALA A 195 -30.99 -13.48 -29.51
N GLU A 196 -30.98 -14.50 -28.65
CA GLU A 196 -31.91 -15.64 -28.74
C GLU A 196 -33.37 -15.18 -28.60
N ASP A 197 -33.69 -14.34 -27.63
CA ASP A 197 -35.09 -13.95 -27.37
C ASP A 197 -35.67 -13.07 -28.49
N LYS A 198 -34.83 -12.20 -29.09
CA LYS A 198 -35.20 -11.47 -30.32
C LYS A 198 -35.36 -12.37 -31.54
N LYS A 199 -34.66 -13.50 -31.61
CA LYS A 199 -34.86 -14.52 -32.65
C LYS A 199 -36.18 -15.25 -32.45
N ARG A 200 -36.47 -15.72 -31.23
CA ARG A 200 -37.73 -16.39 -30.85
C ARG A 200 -38.96 -15.54 -31.19
N LYS A 201 -38.95 -14.24 -30.86
CA LYS A 201 -40.02 -13.28 -31.21
C LYS A 201 -40.16 -12.96 -32.71
N ARG A 202 -39.20 -13.36 -33.54
CA ARG A 202 -39.27 -13.19 -35.01
C ARG A 202 -39.88 -14.40 -35.72
N ASP A 203 -39.89 -15.56 -35.06
CA ASP A 203 -40.48 -16.80 -35.56
C ASP A 203 -41.96 -17.00 -35.07
N GLU A 204 -42.53 -16.03 -34.33
CA GLU A 204 -43.97 -16.00 -34.02
C GLU A 204 -44.81 -15.58 -35.25
N PRO A 205 -45.80 -16.37 -35.68
CA PRO A 205 -46.60 -16.07 -36.87
C PRO A 205 -47.73 -15.08 -36.57
N ALA A 206 -47.79 -14.00 -37.36
CA ALA A 206 -48.95 -13.10 -37.38
C ALA A 206 -50.22 -13.85 -37.84
N LYS A 207 -51.35 -13.58 -37.18
CA LYS A 207 -52.68 -14.08 -37.55
C LYS A 207 -53.73 -12.98 -37.45
N GLU A 208 -54.43 -12.74 -38.55
CA GLU A 208 -55.65 -11.94 -38.60
C GLU A 208 -56.77 -12.77 -39.28
N SER A 209 -57.96 -12.82 -38.67
CA SER A 209 -59.24 -13.28 -39.29
C SER A 209 -59.31 -14.76 -39.79
N ASP A 210 -60.47 -15.36 -40.11
CA ASP A 210 -61.83 -14.80 -40.26
C ASP A 210 -62.95 -15.84 -39.97
N SER A 211 -64.15 -15.36 -39.58
CA SER A 211 -65.48 -16.03 -39.55
C SER A 211 -65.67 -17.30 -38.66
N SER A 212 -66.83 -17.62 -38.06
CA SER A 212 -68.10 -16.94 -37.69
C SER A 212 -68.88 -17.92 -36.73
N SER A 213 -70.13 -17.78 -36.25
CA SER A 213 -71.28 -16.87 -36.43
C SER A 213 -72.23 -16.98 -35.20
N SER A 214 -73.36 -16.24 -35.18
CA SER A 214 -74.52 -16.30 -34.23
C SER A 214 -74.24 -16.05 -32.73
N SER A 215 -74.85 -15.08 -32.03
CA SER A 215 -75.90 -14.08 -32.37
C SER A 215 -75.74 -12.86 -31.38
N ASP A 216 -76.64 -11.93 -31.05
CA ASP A 216 -78.10 -11.70 -31.24
C ASP A 216 -78.42 -10.20 -31.52
N GLU A 217 -79.11 -9.50 -30.62
CA GLU A 217 -79.67 -8.13 -30.73
C GLU A 217 -78.87 -7.14 -29.84
N ASP A 218 -78.75 -5.82 -30.07
CA ASP A 218 -79.85 -4.80 -30.05
C ASP A 218 -79.44 -3.40 -30.63
N GLU A 219 -80.40 -2.46 -30.63
CA GLU A 219 -80.40 -0.99 -30.92
C GLU A 219 -79.23 -0.10 -30.37
N GLU A 220 -78.98 1.16 -30.78
CA GLU A 220 -79.24 2.02 -31.97
C GLU A 220 -78.38 3.33 -31.82
N THR A 221 -78.24 4.17 -32.88
CA THR A 221 -77.77 5.60 -32.86
C THR A 221 -76.30 5.93 -32.48
N LYS A 222 -75.67 7.08 -32.86
CA LYS A 222 -75.84 8.02 -34.01
C LYS A 222 -74.65 9.03 -34.10
N GLU A 223 -74.16 9.25 -35.32
CA GLU A 223 -73.40 10.41 -35.89
C GLU A 223 -72.24 11.16 -35.14
N SER A 224 -71.13 11.32 -35.89
CA SER A 224 -70.28 12.56 -35.97
C SER A 224 -69.41 12.97 -34.76
N GLU A 225 -68.35 13.79 -34.89
CA GLU A 225 -67.65 14.37 -36.05
C GLU A 225 -66.12 14.46 -35.78
N ALA A 226 -65.33 14.99 -36.73
CA ALA A 226 -63.86 14.91 -36.73
C ALA A 226 -63.15 16.26 -36.36
N PRO A 227 -61.86 16.54 -36.66
CA PRO A 227 -60.92 16.87 -35.58
C PRO A 227 -60.28 18.27 -35.69
N SER A 228 -59.53 18.70 -34.66
CA SER A 228 -58.67 19.89 -34.79
C SER A 228 -57.36 19.81 -33.99
N LYS A 229 -56.29 20.35 -34.58
CA LYS A 229 -54.95 20.51 -33.97
C LYS A 229 -54.78 21.95 -33.48
N LYS A 230 -54.03 22.16 -32.39
CA LYS A 230 -53.29 23.43 -32.24
C LYS A 230 -51.95 23.28 -31.52
N LYS A 231 -50.93 23.94 -32.08
CA LYS A 231 -49.62 24.21 -31.45
C LYS A 231 -49.67 25.58 -30.78
N GLN A 232 -48.97 25.75 -29.66
CA GLN A 232 -48.10 26.88 -29.28
C GLN A 232 -47.51 26.54 -27.89
N LYS A 233 -46.20 26.59 -27.65
CA LYS A 233 -45.25 27.74 -27.63
C LYS A 233 -45.64 28.70 -26.49
N ALA A 234 -45.09 28.56 -25.28
CA ALA A 234 -43.70 28.82 -24.81
C ALA A 234 -43.51 30.30 -24.42
N ASP A 235 -42.32 30.62 -23.85
CA ASP A 235 -41.98 31.90 -23.20
C ASP A 235 -42.72 32.02 -21.82
N ASP A 236 -42.12 32.48 -20.70
CA ASP A 236 -40.85 33.18 -20.46
C ASP A 236 -39.94 32.40 -19.46
#